data_AF-A0AAT9H652-F1
#
_entry.id   AF-A0AAT9H652-F1
#
_cell.length_a   1.000
_cell.length_b   1.000
_cell.length_c   1.000
_cell.angle_alpha   90.00
_cell.angle_beta   90.00
_cell.angle_gamma   90.00
#
_symmetry.space_group_name_H-M   'P 1'
#
loop_
_entity.id
_entity.type
_entity.pdbx_description
1 polymer ?
#
loop_
_entity_poly.entity_id
_entity_poly.type
_entity_poly.pdbx_seq_one_letter_code
_entity_poly.pdbx_strand_id
1 'polypeptide(L)'
;MAQTYYKGSDGNFYPVQNQRQNNNSQSQQQQQTYKKSGAVYSRIRNGNFEGNTIVNAWRKTRLGLMKATVAPYAGQGNKGLEIVNSQGKSGNQEKEYQKMICTITNDTVGSNQTYHVLMNVKTQVIVIKELGLCITPNGSGVTKSGKRVTGYFGRNYRK
;
A
#
# COMPACT_ATOMS: atom_id res chain seq x y z
N MET A 1 44.31 9.68 -51.51
CA MET A 1 44.03 9.75 -50.05
C MET A 1 44.55 8.47 -49.44
N ALA A 2 45.59 8.53 -48.61
CA ALA A 2 46.23 7.36 -48.03
C ALA A 2 45.46 6.92 -46.77
N GLN A 3 45.06 5.64 -46.71
CA GLN A 3 44.47 5.03 -45.51
C GLN A 3 45.60 4.59 -44.57
N THR A 4 45.61 5.14 -43.36
CA THR A 4 46.57 4.76 -42.32
C THR A 4 46.09 3.47 -41.66
N TYR A 5 46.90 2.41 -41.76
CA TYR A 5 46.66 1.13 -41.12
C TYR A 5 47.67 0.92 -39.98
N TYR A 6 47.21 0.49 -38.80
CA TYR A 6 48.08 0.13 -37.67
C TYR A 6 48.25 -1.38 -37.58
N LYS A 7 49.50 -1.85 -37.39
CA LYS A 7 49.88 -3.26 -37.24
C LYS A 7 49.88 -3.64 -35.75
N GLY A 8 48.97 -4.52 -35.34
CA GLY A 8 49.00 -5.16 -34.03
C GLY A 8 50.10 -6.23 -33.94
N SER A 9 50.51 -6.58 -32.72
CA SER A 9 51.58 -7.56 -32.42
C SER A 9 51.29 -8.99 -32.93
N ASP A 10 50.06 -9.27 -33.36
CA ASP A 10 49.59 -10.61 -33.68
C ASP A 10 49.35 -10.78 -35.20
N GLY A 11 49.86 -9.86 -36.02
CA GLY A 11 49.91 -9.99 -37.48
C GLY A 11 48.61 -9.72 -38.25
N ASN A 12 47.48 -9.49 -37.57
CA ASN A 12 46.20 -9.20 -38.21
C ASN A 12 45.87 -7.70 -38.26
N PHE A 13 45.47 -7.21 -39.45
CA PHE A 13 45.04 -5.85 -39.72
C PHE A 13 43.51 -5.73 -39.62
N TYR A 14 43.01 -4.78 -38.81
CA TYR A 14 41.59 -4.47 -38.73
C TYR A 14 41.30 -3.02 -39.16
N PRO A 15 40.26 -2.77 -39.99
CA PRO A 15 39.85 -1.42 -40.36
C PRO A 15 39.17 -0.70 -39.19
N VAL A 16 39.62 0.53 -38.90
CA VAL A 16 39.05 1.39 -37.86
C VAL A 16 37.72 1.98 -38.36
N GLN A 17 36.61 1.37 -37.97
CA GLN A 17 35.27 1.88 -38.27
C GLN A 17 34.91 2.97 -37.25
N ASN A 18 34.94 4.21 -37.71
CA ASN A 18 34.68 5.41 -36.91
C ASN A 18 33.18 5.48 -36.56
N GLN A 19 32.78 4.82 -35.47
CA GLN A 19 31.40 4.73 -35.01
C GLN A 19 31.03 6.00 -34.25
N ARG A 20 30.44 6.97 -34.95
CA ARG A 20 29.75 8.13 -34.35
C ARG A 20 28.55 7.65 -33.54
N GLN A 21 28.78 7.37 -32.25
CA GLN A 21 27.74 7.06 -31.28
C GLN A 21 27.02 8.35 -30.88
N ASN A 22 25.85 8.55 -31.49
CA ASN A 22 24.93 9.63 -31.21
C ASN A 22 24.32 9.39 -29.82
N ASN A 23 24.95 9.96 -28.79
CA ASN A 23 24.60 9.77 -27.38
C ASN A 23 23.40 10.67 -27.03
N ASN A 24 22.21 10.30 -27.51
CA ASN A 24 20.95 10.92 -27.13
C ASN A 24 20.43 10.23 -25.87
N SER A 25 21.06 10.52 -24.73
CA SER A 25 20.59 10.16 -23.39
C SER A 25 19.36 11.02 -23.06
N GLN A 26 18.23 10.63 -23.66
CA GLN A 26 16.92 11.14 -23.33
C GLN A 26 16.61 10.70 -21.89
N SER A 27 16.85 11.63 -20.95
CA SER A 27 16.48 11.51 -19.56
C SER A 27 14.98 11.27 -19.48
N GLN A 28 14.58 10.01 -19.32
CA GLN A 28 13.22 9.65 -18.93
C GLN A 28 12.93 10.36 -17.62
N GLN A 29 12.23 11.50 -17.71
CA GLN A 29 11.64 12.15 -16.55
C GLN A 29 10.80 11.09 -15.83
N GLN A 30 11.27 10.66 -14.66
CA GLN A 30 10.50 9.80 -13.77
C GLN A 30 9.21 10.53 -13.47
N GLN A 31 8.12 10.12 -14.13
CA GLN A 31 6.81 10.67 -13.87
C GLN A 31 6.51 10.44 -12.40
N GLN A 32 6.31 11.54 -11.68
CA GLN A 32 6.08 11.53 -10.25
C GLN A 32 4.84 10.68 -9.96
N THR A 33 5.02 9.50 -9.35
CA THR A 33 3.91 8.58 -9.10
C THR A 33 3.15 9.04 -7.87
N TYR A 34 1.96 9.61 -8.07
CA TYR A 34 1.10 10.05 -6.98
C TYR A 34 0.37 8.88 -6.31
N LYS A 35 0.26 8.91 -4.99
CA LYS A 35 -0.56 7.96 -4.23
C LYS A 35 -2.04 8.14 -4.56
N LYS A 36 -2.69 7.01 -4.78
CA LYS A 36 -4.13 6.89 -5.03
C LYS A 36 -4.88 6.23 -3.88
N SER A 37 -4.21 6.04 -2.74
CA SER A 37 -4.78 5.45 -1.52
C SER A 37 -4.04 5.95 -0.29
N GLY A 38 -4.69 5.85 0.86
CA GLY A 38 -4.08 6.11 2.16
C GLY A 38 -4.92 5.52 3.30
N ALA A 39 -4.32 5.46 4.48
CA ALA A 39 -5.00 5.05 5.70
C ALA A 39 -4.48 5.87 6.88
N VAL A 40 -5.40 6.31 7.74
CA VAL A 40 -5.13 7.09 8.93
C VAL A 40 -5.62 6.29 10.12
N TYR A 41 -4.69 6.02 11.03
CA TYR A 41 -4.94 5.35 12.29
C TYR A 41 -4.97 6.40 13.37
N SER A 42 -6.06 6.48 14.13
CA SER A 42 -6.21 7.42 15.23
C SER A 42 -6.70 6.71 16.49
N ARG A 43 -6.51 7.35 17.64
CA ARG A 43 -7.04 6.89 18.92
C ARG A 43 -8.40 7.54 19.16
N ILE A 44 -9.37 6.75 19.60
CA ILE A 44 -10.68 7.23 20.04
C ILE A 44 -10.48 7.98 21.35
N ARG A 45 -10.96 9.23 21.41
CA ARG A 45 -10.73 10.11 22.57
C ARG A 45 -11.78 9.95 23.66
N ASN A 46 -13.02 9.65 23.30
CA ASN A 46 -14.16 9.66 24.23
C ASN A 46 -15.09 8.45 23.97
N GLY A 47 -15.84 8.04 24.99
CA GLY A 47 -16.92 7.04 24.90
C GLY A 47 -16.47 5.60 25.22
N ASN A 48 -17.33 4.62 24.95
CA ASN A 48 -17.14 3.21 25.35
C ASN A 48 -15.86 2.55 24.79
N PHE A 49 -15.26 3.14 23.77
CA PHE A 49 -14.04 2.65 23.12
C PHE A 49 -12.86 3.61 23.26
N GLU A 50 -12.87 4.52 24.24
CA GLU A 50 -11.73 5.39 24.51
C GLU A 50 -10.40 4.64 24.58
N GLY A 51 -9.36 5.23 23.99
CA GLY A 51 -8.03 4.62 23.88
C GLY A 51 -7.87 3.61 22.75
N ASN A 52 -8.95 3.14 22.12
CA ASN A 52 -8.87 2.16 21.04
C ASN A 52 -8.55 2.80 19.68
N THR A 53 -8.07 1.97 18.76
CA THR A 53 -7.75 2.38 17.40
C THR A 53 -9.00 2.43 16.54
N ILE A 54 -9.18 3.55 15.84
CA ILE A 54 -10.09 3.69 14.70
C ILE A 54 -9.26 3.94 13.45
N VAL A 55 -9.67 3.36 12.33
CA VAL A 55 -8.95 3.48 11.05
C VAL A 55 -9.87 4.08 10.01
N ASN A 56 -9.43 5.16 9.37
CA ASN A 56 -10.09 5.72 8.21
C ASN A 56 -9.17 5.58 7.00
N ALA A 57 -9.64 4.89 5.98
CA ALA A 57 -8.87 4.64 4.78
C ALA A 57 -9.64 5.02 3.52
N TRP A 58 -8.90 5.30 2.45
CA TRP A 58 -9.47 5.70 1.18
C TRP A 58 -8.63 5.18 0.03
N ARG A 59 -9.28 4.92 -1.10
CA ARG A 59 -8.62 4.60 -2.35
C ARG A 59 -9.44 5.08 -3.54
N LYS A 60 -8.75 5.58 -4.56
CA LYS A 60 -9.35 5.88 -5.85
C LYS A 60 -9.47 4.59 -6.66
N THR A 61 -10.70 4.26 -7.05
CA THR A 61 -11.00 3.16 -7.96
C THR A 61 -11.41 3.70 -9.33
N ARG A 62 -11.70 2.81 -10.29
CA ARG A 62 -12.30 3.22 -11.57
C ARG A 62 -13.71 3.80 -11.37
N LEU A 63 -14.43 3.31 -10.36
CA LEU A 63 -15.80 3.69 -10.03
C LEU A 63 -15.84 4.77 -8.93
N GLY A 64 -14.86 5.66 -8.88
CA GLY A 64 -14.81 6.74 -7.89
C GLY A 64 -14.06 6.41 -6.60
N LEU A 65 -14.33 7.19 -5.55
CA LEU A 65 -13.64 7.12 -4.27
C LEU A 65 -14.30 6.07 -3.37
N MET A 66 -13.51 5.09 -2.97
CA MET A 66 -13.91 4.09 -1.99
C MET A 66 -13.28 4.44 -0.64
N LYS A 67 -14.12 4.56 0.39
CA LYS A 67 -13.74 4.85 1.77
C LYS A 67 -13.99 3.63 2.63
N ALA A 68 -13.17 3.48 3.66
CA ALA A 68 -13.32 2.45 4.66
C ALA A 68 -13.19 3.10 6.04
N THR A 69 -14.15 2.87 6.92
CA THR A 69 -14.05 3.22 8.34
C THR A 69 -14.06 1.93 9.13
N VAL A 70 -13.01 1.70 9.91
CA VAL A 70 -12.85 0.52 10.75
C VAL A 70 -12.86 0.94 12.20
N ALA A 71 -13.85 0.45 12.94
CA ALA A 71 -14.05 0.74 14.35
C ALA A 71 -14.03 -0.54 15.19
N PRO A 72 -13.64 -0.46 16.47
CA PRO A 72 -13.68 -1.62 17.38
C PRO A 72 -15.07 -2.24 17.45
N TYR A 73 -15.13 -3.57 17.49
CA TYR A 73 -16.38 -4.30 17.72
C TYR A 73 -16.72 -4.29 19.22
N ALA A 74 -17.97 -3.99 19.57
CA ALA A 74 -18.47 -4.17 20.94
C ALA A 74 -18.66 -5.66 21.19
N GLY A 75 -17.88 -6.23 22.10
CA GLY A 75 -18.10 -7.61 22.55
C GLY A 75 -19.45 -7.79 23.25
N GLN A 76 -19.75 -9.05 23.59
CA GLN A 76 -20.95 -9.41 24.36
C GLN A 76 -20.93 -8.66 25.70
N GLY A 77 -21.94 -7.80 25.95
CA GLY A 77 -22.01 -6.93 27.13
C GLY A 77 -21.80 -5.43 26.87
N ASN A 78 -21.71 -4.99 25.61
CA ASN A 78 -21.59 -3.58 25.20
C ASN A 78 -20.38 -2.82 25.77
N LYS A 79 -19.42 -3.53 26.34
CA LYS A 79 -18.19 -2.99 26.92
C LYS A 79 -17.05 -3.94 26.60
N GLY A 80 -15.98 -3.40 26.03
CA GLY A 80 -14.73 -4.13 25.82
C GLY A 80 -14.49 -4.61 24.39
N LEU A 81 -13.20 -4.83 24.12
CA LEU A 81 -12.69 -5.37 22.87
C LEU A 81 -12.83 -6.88 22.86
N GLU A 82 -13.21 -7.44 21.71
CA GLU A 82 -13.09 -8.88 21.51
C GLU A 82 -11.76 -9.18 20.83
N ILE A 83 -10.83 -9.77 21.61
CA ILE A 83 -9.54 -10.25 21.12
C ILE A 83 -9.64 -11.73 20.77
N VAL A 84 -9.13 -12.08 19.60
CA VAL A 84 -9.07 -13.44 19.07
C VAL A 84 -7.61 -13.82 18.93
N ASN A 85 -7.22 -14.85 19.67
CA ASN A 85 -5.91 -15.46 19.53
C ASN A 85 -6.01 -16.59 18.51
N SER A 86 -5.24 -16.52 17.42
CA SER A 86 -5.15 -17.65 16.51
C SER A 86 -4.11 -18.64 17.01
N GLN A 87 -4.42 -19.94 17.00
CA GLN A 87 -3.42 -20.99 17.21
C GLN A 87 -2.42 -20.95 16.05
N GLY A 88 -1.29 -20.27 16.27
CA GLY A 88 -0.24 -20.12 15.27
C GLY A 88 0.69 -18.95 15.61
N LYS A 89 2.00 -19.21 15.52
CA LYS A 89 3.02 -18.18 15.73
C LYS A 89 3.29 -17.41 14.43
N SER A 90 3.52 -16.10 14.53
CA SER A 90 4.17 -15.33 13.46
C SER A 90 5.60 -15.05 13.89
N GLY A 91 6.54 -15.95 13.59
CA GLY A 91 7.85 -15.93 14.21
C GLY A 91 7.78 -16.39 15.68
N ASN A 92 8.28 -15.58 16.62
CA ASN A 92 8.33 -15.91 18.06
C ASN A 92 7.17 -15.36 18.89
N GLN A 93 6.14 -14.79 18.29
CA GLN A 93 5.02 -14.17 19.01
C GLN A 93 3.67 -14.74 18.59
N GLU A 94 2.75 -14.78 19.55
CA GLU A 94 1.36 -15.14 19.32
C GLU A 94 0.70 -14.13 18.39
N LYS A 95 -0.12 -14.63 17.46
CA LYS A 95 -0.90 -13.78 16.57
C LYS A 95 -2.18 -13.36 17.29
N GLU A 96 -2.12 -12.20 17.92
CA GLU A 96 -3.28 -11.53 18.49
C GLU A 96 -4.01 -10.71 17.42
N TYR A 97 -5.31 -10.92 17.34
CA TYR A 97 -6.20 -10.16 16.47
C TYR A 97 -7.31 -9.50 17.26
N GLN A 98 -7.65 -8.27 16.92
CA GLN A 98 -8.81 -7.56 17.46
C GLN A 98 -9.95 -7.66 16.45
N LYS A 99 -11.16 -8.05 16.91
CA LYS A 99 -12.37 -7.95 16.08
C LYS A 99 -12.77 -6.49 15.91
N MET A 100 -13.06 -6.13 14.67
CA MET A 100 -13.48 -4.79 14.28
C MET A 100 -14.60 -4.86 13.25
N ILE A 101 -15.35 -3.77 13.12
CA ILE A 101 -16.33 -3.57 12.06
C ILE A 101 -15.71 -2.65 11.02
N CYS A 102 -15.71 -3.07 9.77
CA CYS A 102 -15.33 -2.24 8.63
C CYS A 102 -16.56 -1.86 7.82
N THR A 103 -16.86 -0.57 7.74
CA THR A 103 -17.86 -0.02 6.83
C THR A 103 -17.16 0.51 5.58
N ILE A 104 -17.52 -0.04 4.42
CA ILE A 104 -17.07 0.40 3.11
C ILE A 104 -18.16 1.26 2.48
N THR A 105 -17.78 2.45 2.05
CA THR A 105 -18.63 3.36 1.28
C THR A 105 -17.99 3.61 -0.07
N ASN A 106 -18.78 3.49 -1.14
CA ASN A 106 -18.37 3.92 -2.47
C ASN A 106 -19.18 5.15 -2.89
N ASP A 107 -18.53 6.31 -2.95
CA ASP A 107 -19.20 7.60 -3.15
C ASP A 107 -20.01 7.65 -4.45
N THR A 108 -19.53 7.02 -5.52
CA THR A 108 -20.20 7.08 -6.84
C THR A 108 -21.37 6.10 -6.95
N VAL A 109 -21.29 4.97 -6.24
CA VAL A 109 -22.33 3.93 -6.28
C VAL A 109 -23.40 4.17 -5.20
N GLY A 110 -23.09 4.94 -4.15
CA GLY A 110 -23.99 5.18 -3.02
C GLY A 110 -24.19 3.95 -2.12
N SER A 111 -23.39 2.91 -2.29
CA SER A 111 -23.49 1.67 -1.51
C SER A 111 -22.68 1.74 -0.22
N ASN A 112 -23.28 1.31 0.89
CA ASN A 112 -22.62 1.05 2.16
C ASN A 112 -22.67 -0.44 2.47
N GLN A 113 -21.52 -1.03 2.77
CA GLN A 113 -21.41 -2.45 3.12
C GLN A 113 -20.57 -2.59 4.38
N THR A 114 -21.03 -3.45 5.29
CA THR A 114 -20.39 -3.64 6.59
C THR A 114 -19.82 -5.06 6.66
N TYR A 115 -18.56 -5.17 7.08
CA TYR A 115 -17.83 -6.42 7.18
C TYR A 115 -17.24 -6.58 8.58
N HIS A 116 -17.32 -7.80 9.12
CA HIS A 116 -16.57 -8.16 10.32
C HIS A 116 -15.14 -8.49 9.90
N VAL A 117 -14.17 -7.78 10.49
CA VAL A 117 -12.76 -7.90 10.12
C VAL A 117 -11.90 -8.13 11.35
N LEU A 118 -10.72 -8.68 11.12
CA LEU A 118 -9.69 -8.86 12.13
C LEU A 118 -8.54 -7.90 11.86
N MET A 119 -8.16 -7.12 12.87
CA MET A 119 -6.94 -6.33 12.86
C MET A 119 -5.85 -7.08 13.61
N ASN A 120 -4.68 -7.29 13.01
CA ASN A 120 -3.53 -7.77 13.76
C ASN A 120 -3.06 -6.69 14.73
N VAL A 121 -3.01 -6.98 16.03
CA VAL A 121 -2.76 -5.96 17.07
C VAL A 121 -1.39 -5.29 16.90
N LYS A 122 -0.36 -6.09 16.55
CA LYS A 122 1.02 -5.60 16.41
C LYS A 122 1.25 -4.80 15.13
N THR A 123 0.87 -5.36 13.98
CA THR A 123 1.14 -4.76 12.67
C THR A 123 0.05 -3.77 12.23
N GLN A 124 -1.08 -3.75 12.93
CA GLN A 124 -2.27 -2.96 12.62
C GLN A 124 -2.83 -3.22 11.20
N VAL A 125 -2.47 -4.35 10.60
CA VAL A 125 -2.98 -4.76 9.29
C VAL A 125 -4.38 -5.33 9.47
N ILE A 126 -5.30 -4.83 8.65
CA ILE A 126 -6.69 -5.28 8.56
C ILE A 126 -6.89 -5.91 7.20
N VAL A 127 -7.40 -7.14 7.16
CA VAL A 127 -7.71 -7.84 5.91
C VAL A 127 -9.22 -7.94 5.78
N ILE A 128 -9.75 -7.45 4.66
CA ILE A 128 -11.16 -7.57 4.27
C ILE A 128 -11.23 -8.73 3.27
N LYS A 129 -11.45 -9.94 3.79
CA LYS A 129 -11.29 -11.20 3.03
C LYS A 129 -12.28 -11.27 1.88
N GLU A 130 -13.51 -10.84 2.11
CA GLU A 130 -14.64 -10.83 1.17
C GLU A 130 -14.35 -10.00 -0.07
N LEU A 131 -13.54 -8.94 0.06
CA LEU A 131 -13.17 -8.05 -1.04
C LEU A 131 -11.75 -8.32 -1.58
N GLY A 132 -11.00 -9.23 -0.96
CA GLY A 132 -9.58 -9.45 -1.25
C GLY A 132 -8.71 -8.19 -1.03
N LEU A 133 -9.11 -7.34 -0.08
CA LEU A 133 -8.46 -6.06 0.21
C LEU A 133 -7.76 -6.06 1.56
N CYS A 134 -6.82 -5.14 1.74
CA CYS A 134 -6.20 -4.88 3.02
C CYS A 134 -6.01 -3.38 3.28
N ILE A 135 -6.00 -3.03 4.56
CA ILE A 135 -5.61 -1.73 5.09
C ILE A 135 -4.37 -1.95 5.94
N THR A 136 -3.32 -1.16 5.71
CA THR A 136 -2.04 -1.25 6.43
C THR A 136 -1.51 0.15 6.74
N PRO A 137 -0.82 0.34 7.88
CA PRO A 137 -0.15 1.61 8.16
C PRO A 137 1.06 1.85 7.23
N ASN A 138 1.52 0.80 6.51
CA ASN A 138 2.68 0.86 5.65
C ASN A 138 2.43 1.63 4.35
N GLY A 139 3.51 2.21 3.82
CA GLY A 139 3.54 2.94 2.57
C GLY A 139 3.29 4.42 2.74
N SER A 140 4.23 5.24 2.28
CA SER A 140 4.15 6.70 2.30
C SER A 140 4.23 7.25 0.88
N GLY A 141 3.82 8.51 0.71
CA GLY A 141 3.95 9.20 -0.57
C GLY A 141 3.10 10.47 -0.60
N VAL A 142 2.94 11.00 -1.81
CA VAL A 142 2.30 12.30 -2.03
C VAL A 142 1.11 12.13 -2.96
N THR A 143 -0.01 12.78 -2.64
CA THR A 143 -1.20 12.83 -3.49
C THR A 143 -1.02 13.83 -4.64
N LYS A 144 -1.92 13.84 -5.62
CA LYS A 144 -1.87 14.78 -6.75
C LYS A 144 -1.88 16.26 -6.31
N SER A 145 -2.49 16.56 -5.17
CA SER A 145 -2.52 17.92 -4.59
C SER A 145 -1.27 18.28 -3.77
N GLY A 146 -0.25 17.42 -3.72
CA GLY A 146 0.96 17.68 -2.93
C GLY A 146 0.86 17.29 -1.46
N LYS A 147 -0.30 16.82 -0.97
CA LYS A 147 -0.45 16.38 0.43
C LYS A 147 0.27 15.05 0.66
N ARG A 148 1.14 15.01 1.67
CA ARG A 148 1.76 13.78 2.18
C ARG A 148 0.72 12.88 2.82
N VAL A 149 0.73 11.60 2.48
CA VAL A 149 -0.20 10.60 3.01
C VAL A 149 0.54 9.31 3.32
N THR A 150 0.09 8.66 4.39
CA THR A 150 0.61 7.39 4.88
C THR A 150 -0.44 6.29 4.75
N GLY A 151 -0.02 5.06 5.00
CA GLY A 151 -0.85 3.87 4.89
C GLY A 151 -1.21 3.49 3.46
N TYR A 152 -1.85 2.34 3.35
CA TYR A 152 -2.31 1.78 2.09
C TYR A 152 -3.66 1.12 2.29
N PHE A 153 -4.53 1.28 1.29
CA PHE A 153 -5.79 0.58 1.17
C PHE A 153 -5.95 0.08 -0.25
N GLY A 154 -5.86 -1.24 -0.42
CA GLY A 154 -5.80 -1.83 -1.76
C GLY A 154 -5.80 -3.35 -1.71
N ARG A 155 -5.31 -3.98 -2.78
CA ARG A 155 -5.37 -5.44 -2.93
C ARG A 155 -4.42 -6.12 -1.96
N ASN A 156 -4.86 -7.24 -1.38
CA ASN A 156 -4.07 -8.02 -0.44
C ASN A 156 -3.12 -9.05 -1.10
N TYR A 157 -2.90 -8.95 -2.41
CA TYR A 157 -2.02 -9.85 -3.17
C TYR A 157 -1.25 -9.05 -4.22
N ARG A 158 -0.01 -9.45 -4.46
CA ARG A 158 0.75 -8.99 -5.63
C ARG A 158 0.17 -9.65 -6.88
N LYS A 159 0.03 -8.87 -7.95
CA LYS A 159 -0.18 -9.42 -9.29
C LYS A 159 1.10 -10.03 -9.80
#